data_AF-A0A3S4FXW7-F1
#
_entry.id   AF-A0A3S4FXW7-F1
#
_cell.length_a   1.000
_cell.length_b   1.000
_cell.length_c   1.000
_cell.angle_alpha   90.00
_cell.angle_beta   90.00
_cell.angle_gamma   90.00
#
_symmetry.space_group_name_H-M   'P 1'
#
loop_
_entity.id
_entity.type
_entity.pdbx_description
1 polymer ?
#
loop_
_entity_poly.entity_id
_entity_poly.type
_entity_poly.pdbx_seq_one_letter_code
_entity_poly.pdbx_strand_id
1 'polypeptide(L)'
;MINFSLTRWLGVVIKEIHELRRDRVSFSMVFLTPLFQLIILGYAVNMDPRHVPAALLNYDSGHLSQVFISAAQNTQYFSLQPAASEQEAKKAFVRAM
;
A
#
# COMPACT_ATOMS: atom_id res chain seq x y z
N MET A 1 -10.74 -44.18 -19.00
CA MET A 1 -10.76 -43.46 -17.70
C MET A 1 -9.39 -43.62 -17.07
N ILE A 2 -8.72 -42.53 -16.69
CA ILE A 2 -7.41 -42.61 -16.04
C ILE A 2 -7.65 -43.05 -14.59
N ASN A 3 -7.21 -44.25 -14.19
CA ASN A 3 -7.26 -44.67 -12.79
C ASN A 3 -6.23 -43.88 -12.00
N PHE A 4 -6.71 -42.99 -11.14
CA PHE A 4 -5.88 -42.24 -10.20
C PHE A 4 -5.49 -43.14 -9.02
N SER A 5 -4.21 -43.17 -8.67
CA SER A 5 -3.69 -43.92 -7.52
C SER A 5 -3.15 -42.95 -6.48
N LEU A 6 -3.82 -42.89 -5.32
CA LEU A 6 -3.44 -42.03 -4.20
C LEU A 6 -2.04 -42.37 -3.66
N THR A 7 -1.69 -43.66 -3.60
CA THR A 7 -0.37 -44.11 -3.14
C THR A 7 0.74 -43.61 -4.04
N ARG A 8 0.56 -43.68 -5.37
CA ARG A 8 1.54 -43.16 -6.32
C ARG A 8 1.66 -41.65 -6.26
N TRP A 9 0.54 -40.94 -6.14
CA TRP A 9 0.52 -39.49 -6.01
C TRP A 9 1.26 -39.02 -4.75
N LEU A 10 0.97 -39.64 -3.59
CA LEU A 10 1.69 -39.35 -2.34
C LEU A 10 3.19 -39.64 -2.45
N GLY A 11 3.57 -40.73 -3.13
CA GLY A 11 4.98 -41.04 -3.40
C GLY A 11 5.70 -39.93 -4.17
N VAL A 12 5.05 -39.35 -5.17
CA VAL A 12 5.58 -38.20 -5.92
C VAL A 12 5.67 -36.96 -5.03
N VAL A 13 4.63 -36.65 -4.26
CA VAL A 13 4.62 -35.50 -3.33
C VAL A 13 5.79 -35.58 -2.33
N ILE A 14 6.02 -36.75 -1.73
CA ILE A 14 7.11 -36.95 -0.78
C ILE A 14 8.48 -36.76 -1.46
N LYS A 15 8.65 -37.24 -2.70
CA LYS A 15 9.87 -37.01 -3.50
C LYS A 15 10.13 -35.52 -3.70
N GLU A 16 9.13 -34.79 -4.20
CA GLU A 16 9.27 -33.37 -4.49
C GLU A 16 9.55 -32.55 -3.22
N ILE A 17 8.92 -32.87 -2.08
CA ILE A 17 9.23 -32.21 -0.79
C ILE A 17 10.68 -32.48 -0.37
N HIS A 18 11.20 -33.68 -0.57
CA HIS A 18 12.59 -34.00 -0.25
C HIS A 18 13.58 -33.26 -1.17
N GLU A 19 13.23 -33.13 -2.45
CA GLU A 19 14.00 -32.39 -3.46
C GLU A 19 14.07 -30.89 -3.11
N LEU A 20 12.93 -30.29 -2.79
CA LEU A 20 12.83 -28.90 -2.33
C LEU A 20 13.62 -28.64 -1.04
N ARG A 21 13.66 -29.60 -0.10
CA ARG A 21 14.46 -29.46 1.14
C ARG A 21 15.97 -29.49 0.89
N ARG A 22 16.42 -30.21 -0.14
CA ARG A 22 17.85 -30.31 -0.48
C ARG A 22 18.32 -29.10 -1.27
N ASP A 23 17.46 -28.54 -2.12
CA ASP A 23 17.71 -27.28 -2.80
C ASP A 23 17.45 -26.08 -1.89
N ARG A 24 18.45 -25.77 -1.05
CA ARG A 24 18.39 -24.68 -0.09
C ARG A 24 18.20 -23.32 -0.74
N VAL A 25 18.68 -23.11 -1.97
CA VAL A 25 18.58 -21.81 -2.65
C VAL A 25 17.15 -21.57 -3.10
N SER A 26 16.54 -22.53 -3.79
CA SER A 26 15.14 -22.42 -4.21
C SER A 26 14.20 -22.34 -3.01
N PHE A 27 14.44 -23.16 -1.97
CA PHE A 27 13.68 -23.07 -0.72
C PHE A 27 13.80 -21.67 -0.10
N SER A 28 15.02 -21.13 0.00
CA SER A 28 15.25 -19.78 0.49
C SER A 28 14.51 -18.74 -0.33
N MET A 29 14.52 -18.79 -1.66
CA MET A 29 13.79 -17.82 -2.49
C MET A 29 12.28 -17.83 -2.23
N VAL A 30 11.68 -19.02 -2.09
CA VAL A 30 10.25 -19.19 -1.82
C VAL A 30 9.82 -18.53 -0.51
N PHE A 31 10.70 -18.53 0.51
CA PHE A 31 10.39 -17.92 1.82
C PHE A 31 10.92 -16.49 1.98
N LEU A 32 12.18 -16.23 1.62
CA LEU A 32 12.82 -14.94 1.83
C LEU A 32 12.27 -13.86 0.91
N THR A 33 11.99 -14.17 -0.36
CA THR A 33 11.45 -13.16 -1.29
C THR A 33 10.15 -12.55 -0.78
N PRO A 34 9.09 -13.33 -0.47
CA PRO A 34 7.87 -12.77 0.08
C PRO A 34 8.07 -12.15 1.47
N LEU A 35 8.97 -12.68 2.30
CA LEU A 35 9.26 -12.07 3.61
C LEU A 35 9.87 -10.67 3.46
N PHE A 36 10.85 -10.50 2.57
CA PHE A 36 11.40 -9.18 2.26
C PHE A 36 10.37 -8.26 1.62
N GLN A 37 9.50 -8.78 0.76
CA GLN A 37 8.38 -8.01 0.22
C GLN A 37 7.45 -7.52 1.33
N LEU A 38 7.11 -8.35 2.32
CA LEU A 38 6.28 -7.95 3.45
C LEU A 38 6.97 -6.93 4.35
N ILE A 39 8.29 -7.04 4.55
CA ILE A 39 9.04 -6.06 5.33
C ILE A 39 9.10 -4.73 4.58
N ILE A 40 9.49 -4.76 3.31
CA ILE A 40 9.59 -3.56 2.48
C ILE A 40 8.23 -2.92 2.33
N LEU A 41 7.19 -3.65 1.91
CA LEU A 41 5.85 -3.08 1.73
C LEU A 41 5.20 -2.72 3.06
N GLY A 42 5.37 -3.53 4.09
CA GLY A 42 4.82 -3.26 5.42
C GLY A 42 5.43 -2.04 6.09
N TYR A 43 6.71 -1.74 5.80
CA TYR A 43 7.37 -0.54 6.31
C TYR A 43 7.28 0.66 5.36
N ALA A 44 7.36 0.45 4.05
CA ALA A 44 7.32 1.51 3.05
C ALA A 44 5.90 2.05 2.81
N VAL A 45 4.86 1.23 2.99
CA VAL A 45 3.48 1.70 2.93
C VAL A 45 3.12 2.35 4.26
N ASN A 46 3.09 3.68 4.29
CA ASN A 46 2.52 4.42 5.40
C ASN A 46 1.01 4.15 5.46
N MET A 47 0.55 3.39 6.46
CA MET A 47 -0.88 3.15 6.69
C MET A 47 -1.62 4.34 7.32
N ASP A 48 -0.88 5.34 7.81
CA ASP A 48 -1.42 6.58 8.34
C ASP A 48 -0.78 7.78 7.60
N PRO A 49 -1.42 8.29 6.53
CA PRO A 49 -0.89 9.37 5.73
C PRO A 49 -1.06 10.70 6.47
N ARG A 50 -0.05 11.08 7.26
CA ARG A 50 0.02 12.40 7.90
C ARG A 50 0.69 13.41 6.98
N HIS A 51 0.21 14.66 7.02
CA HIS A 51 0.74 15.81 6.27
C HIS A 51 0.72 15.64 4.75
N VAL A 52 -0.29 14.96 4.21
CA VAL A 52 -0.51 14.89 2.76
C VAL A 52 -0.73 16.30 2.22
N PRO A 53 0.10 16.78 1.28
CA PRO A 53 -0.09 18.10 0.69
C PRO A 53 -1.45 18.17 -0.02
N ALA A 54 -2.26 19.17 0.32
CA ALA A 54 -3.57 19.36 -0.27
C ALA A 54 -3.83 20.84 -0.54
N ALA A 55 -4.31 21.19 -1.73
CA ALA A 55 -4.73 22.55 -2.04
C ALA A 55 -6.15 22.80 -1.52
N LEU A 56 -6.34 23.89 -0.77
CA LEU A 56 -7.63 24.31 -0.24
C LEU A 56 -8.19 25.45 -1.08
N LEU A 57 -9.19 25.15 -1.89
CA LEU A 57 -9.96 26.14 -2.65
C LEU A 57 -11.36 26.26 -2.03
N ASN A 58 -11.61 27.38 -1.36
CA ASN A 58 -12.88 27.61 -0.66
C ASN A 58 -13.62 28.80 -1.28
N TYR A 59 -14.77 28.53 -1.90
CA TYR A 59 -15.66 29.55 -2.45
C TYR A 59 -16.72 30.04 -1.45
N ASP A 60 -16.86 29.36 -0.31
CA ASP A 60 -17.86 29.65 0.71
C ASP A 60 -17.19 30.17 1.99
N SER A 61 -17.42 31.45 2.31
CA SER A 61 -16.93 32.09 3.54
C SER A 61 -17.85 31.87 4.76
N GLY A 62 -18.83 30.97 4.67
CA GLY A 62 -19.77 30.65 5.72
C GLY A 62 -19.15 29.88 6.90
N HIS A 63 -19.84 29.92 8.05
CA HIS A 63 -19.39 29.28 9.28
C HIS A 63 -19.21 27.76 9.15
N LEU A 64 -20.09 27.07 8.41
CA LEU A 64 -19.99 25.63 8.19
C LEU A 64 -18.72 25.24 7.41
N SER A 65 -18.35 26.04 6.41
CA SER A 65 -17.10 25.85 5.66
C SER A 65 -15.89 25.94 6.61
N GLN A 66 -15.86 26.95 7.48
CA GLN A 66 -14.77 27.13 8.44
C GLN A 66 -14.68 25.98 9.46
N VAL A 67 -15.83 25.47 9.93
CA VAL A 67 -15.88 24.31 10.85
C VAL A 67 -15.33 23.06 10.16
N PHE A 68 -15.71 22.81 8.90
CA PHE A 68 -15.22 21.67 8.14
C PHE A 68 -13.71 21.75 7.90
N ILE A 69 -13.20 22.92 7.47
CA ILE A 69 -11.76 23.14 7.27
C ILE A 69 -10.99 22.90 8.57
N SER A 70 -11.49 23.43 9.69
CA SER A 70 -10.85 23.27 11.00
C SER A 70 -10.84 21.80 11.45
N ALA A 71 -11.94 21.08 11.25
CA ALA A 71 -12.01 19.65 11.52
C ALA A 71 -11.02 18.86 10.66
N ALA A 72 -10.90 19.19 9.37
CA ALA A 72 -9.94 18.56 8.47
C ALA A 72 -8.48 18.81 8.89
N GLN A 73 -8.13 20.04 9.29
CA GLN A 73 -6.79 20.39 9.80
C GLN A 73 -6.45 19.65 11.10
N ASN A 74 -7.43 19.49 11.99
CA ASN A 74 -7.24 18.80 13.27
C ASN A 74 -6.91 17.31 13.12
N THR A 75 -7.27 16.68 11.99
CA THR A 75 -6.87 15.29 11.71
C THR A 75 -5.38 15.13 11.42
N GLN A 76 -4.68 16.22 11.06
CA GLN A 76 -3.27 16.22 10.61
C GLN A 76 -3.00 15.36 9.36
N TYR A 77 -4.05 14.84 8.72
CA TYR A 77 -3.91 14.08 7.47
C TYR A 77 -3.53 14.98 6.31
N PHE A 78 -4.06 16.20 6.30
CA PHE A 78 -3.85 17.15 5.21
C PHE A 78 -3.04 18.35 5.66
N SER A 79 -1.96 18.63 4.92
CA SER A 79 -1.27 19.91 4.97
C SER A 79 -1.94 20.85 3.96
N LEU A 80 -2.99 21.52 4.41
CA LEU A 80 -3.84 22.37 3.56
C LEU A 80 -3.13 23.68 3.21
N GLN A 81 -2.91 23.92 1.92
CA GLN A 81 -2.39 25.18 1.37
C GLN A 81 -3.51 25.95 0.68
N PRO A 82 -3.86 27.17 1.12
CA PRO A 82 -4.89 27.98 0.46
C PRO A 82 -4.54 28.24 -1.01
N ALA A 83 -5.53 28.12 -1.89
CA ALA A 83 -5.43 28.49 -3.30
C ALA A 83 -6.53 29.50 -3.64
N ALA A 84 -6.17 30.56 -4.35
CA ALA A 84 -7.11 31.61 -4.76
C ALA A 84 -7.87 31.26 -6.05
N SER A 85 -7.42 30.25 -6.80
CA SER A 85 -8.04 29.81 -8.05
C SER A 85 -7.86 28.32 -8.31
N GLU A 86 -8.70 27.76 -9.18
CA GLU A 86 -8.54 26.39 -9.65
C GLU A 86 -7.19 26.16 -10.37
N GLN A 87 -6.69 27.17 -11.09
CA GLN A 87 -5.39 27.11 -11.74
C GLN A 87 -4.24 27.03 -10.73
N GLU A 88 -4.31 27.79 -9.64
CA GLU A 88 -3.34 27.74 -8.55
C GLU A 88 -3.40 26.42 -7.79
N ALA A 89 -4.61 25.92 -7.50
CA ALA A 89 -4.80 24.62 -6.86
C ALA A 89 -4.21 23.47 -7.71
N LYS A 90 -4.43 23.48 -9.02
CA LYS A 90 -3.83 22.50 -9.95
C LYS A 90 -2.31 22.59 -9.96
N LYS A 91 -1.73 23.79 -9.98
CA LYS A 91 -0.27 23.97 -9.90
C LYS A 91 0.31 23.46 -8.59
N ALA A 92 -0.37 23.71 -7.47
CA ALA A 92 0.04 23.22 -6.16
C ALA A 92 0.01 21.68 -6.08
N PHE A 93 -1.00 21.04 -6.66
CA PHE A 93 -1.08 19.58 -6.76
C PHE A 93 0.09 18.98 -7.55
N VAL A 94 0.40 19.55 -8.72
CA VAL A 94 1.50 19.07 -9.59
C VAL A 94 2.88 19.21 -8.92
N ARG A 95 3.07 20.21 -8.04
CA ARG A 95 4.34 20.41 -7.33
C ARG A 95 4.54 19.44 -6.16
N ALA A 96 3.46 18.84 -5.66
CA ALA A 96 3.48 17.96 -4.50
C ALA A 96 3.64 16.46 -4.86
N MET A 97 3.54 16.12 -6.15
CA MET A 97 3.72 14.77 -6.70
C MET A 97 5.14 14.59 -7.24
#